data_AF-A0A946B4M7-F1
#
_entry.id   AF-A0A946B4M7-F1
#
_cell.length_a   1.000
_cell.length_b   1.000
_cell.length_c   1.000
_cell.angle_alpha   90.00
_cell.angle_beta   90.00
_cell.angle_gamma   90.00
#
_symmetry.space_group_name_H-M   'P 1'
#
loop_
_entity.id
_entity.type
_entity.pdbx_description
1 polymer ?
#
loop_
_entity_poly.entity_id
_entity_poly.type
_entity_poly.pdbx_seq_one_letter_code
_entity_poly.pdbx_strand_id
1 'polypeptide(L)'
;MREADLYAPVKAYLEAQGYEVKAEIGDCDLLARRGEDPPVIVELKLTFSLALVMQGVARQALFEDVYLAVPVSSDRGWKLRYKDIIRLCRRLGLGLLAVRVDAPASV
;
A
#
# COMPACT_ATOMS: atom_id res chain seq x y z
N MET A 1 -4.04 13.21 9.43
CA MET A 1 -3.48 11.88 9.11
C MET A 1 -2.14 12.08 8.43
N ARG A 2 -1.13 11.33 8.84
CA ARG A 2 0.23 11.29 8.30
C ARG A 2 0.45 9.94 7.62
N GLU A 3 1.46 9.84 6.76
CA GLU A 3 1.80 8.58 6.08
C GLU A 3 2.13 7.47 7.08
N ALA A 4 2.81 7.79 8.17
CA ALA A 4 3.08 6.87 9.27
C ALA A 4 1.82 6.25 9.90
N ASP A 5 0.66 6.94 9.82
CA ASP A 5 -0.60 6.40 10.36
C ASP A 5 -1.14 5.24 9.49
N LEU A 6 -0.67 5.08 8.25
CA LEU A 6 -1.00 3.95 7.37
C LEU A 6 -0.19 2.68 7.69
N TYR A 7 0.97 2.83 8.32
CA TYR A 7 1.88 1.71 8.56
C TYR A 7 1.26 0.64 9.45
N ALA A 8 0.72 1.03 10.61
CA ALA A 8 0.16 0.10 11.58
C ALA A 8 -0.96 -0.80 11.01
N PRO A 9 -2.00 -0.28 10.32
CA PRO A 9 -3.05 -1.13 9.76
C PRO A 9 -2.55 -2.04 8.62
N VAL A 10 -1.63 -1.56 7.77
CA VAL A 10 -1.06 -2.39 6.69
C VAL A 10 -0.19 -3.50 7.25
N LYS A 11 0.66 -3.19 8.24
CA LYS A 11 1.46 -4.18 8.96
C LYS A 11 0.58 -5.25 9.60
N ALA A 12 -0.43 -4.86 10.37
CA ALA A 12 -1.33 -5.79 11.02
C ALA A 12 -2.07 -6.71 10.01
N TYR A 13 -2.47 -6.16 8.87
CA TYR A 13 -3.11 -6.93 7.79
C TYR A 13 -2.18 -8.00 7.20
N LEU A 14 -0.90 -7.69 7.01
CA LEU A 14 0.10 -8.64 6.49
C LEU A 14 0.51 -9.66 7.55
N GLU A 15 0.73 -9.24 8.79
CA GLU A 15 1.06 -10.15 9.91
C GLU A 15 -0.05 -11.16 10.18
N ALA A 16 -1.32 -10.76 10.07
CA ALA A 16 -2.46 -11.68 10.19
C ALA A 16 -2.49 -12.78 9.10
N GLN A 17 -1.76 -12.59 8.00
CA GLN A 17 -1.60 -13.57 6.92
C GLN A 17 -0.29 -14.37 7.05
N GLY A 18 0.42 -14.22 8.16
CA GLY A 18 1.66 -14.95 8.47
C GLY A 18 2.92 -14.32 7.89
N TYR A 19 2.87 -13.07 7.43
CA TYR A 19 4.08 -12.37 7.00
C TYR A 19 4.85 -11.79 8.18
N GLU A 20 6.18 -11.88 8.14
CA GLU A 20 7.08 -11.04 8.92
C GLU A 20 7.26 -9.71 8.19
N VAL A 21 6.97 -8.59 8.87
CA VAL A 21 6.97 -7.26 8.27
C VAL A 21 8.14 -6.43 8.79
N LYS A 22 8.94 -5.89 7.89
CA LYS A 22 10.04 -4.97 8.16
C LYS A 22 9.74 -3.60 7.55
N ALA A 23 10.04 -2.54 8.29
CA ALA A 23 9.93 -1.15 7.84
C ALA A 23 11.27 -0.65 7.31
N GLU A 24 11.22 0.37 6.44
CA GLU A 24 12.39 1.17 6.03
C GLU A 24 13.54 0.33 5.45
N ILE A 25 13.21 -0.68 4.63
CA ILE A 25 14.22 -1.50 3.97
C ILE A 25 14.66 -0.81 2.68
N GLY A 26 15.77 -0.07 2.75
CA GLY A 26 16.21 0.77 1.64
C GLY A 26 15.21 1.91 1.42
N ASP A 27 14.73 2.06 0.19
CA ASP A 27 13.78 3.14 -0.17
C ASP A 27 12.30 2.72 -0.12
N CYS A 28 11.96 1.47 0.23
CA CYS A 28 10.56 1.05 0.33
C CYS A 28 10.02 1.18 1.77
N ASP A 29 8.76 1.58 1.90
CA ASP A 29 8.14 1.79 3.22
C ASP A 29 7.98 0.47 4.00
N LEU A 30 7.59 -0.60 3.30
CA LEU A 30 7.30 -1.92 3.88
C LEU A 30 7.79 -3.04 2.98
N LEU A 31 8.46 -4.01 3.61
CA LEU A 31 8.77 -5.32 3.04
C LEU A 31 8.18 -6.39 3.95
N ALA A 32 7.38 -7.29 3.36
CA ALA A 32 6.77 -8.40 4.07
C ALA A 32 7.22 -9.73 3.46
N ARG A 33 7.69 -10.66 4.29
CA ARG A 33 8.15 -12.00 3.85
C ARG A 33 7.43 -13.10 4.61
N ARG A 34 7.06 -14.18 3.91
CA ARG A 34 6.45 -15.37 4.51
C ARG A 34 7.23 -16.60 4.10
N GLY A 35 8.08 -17.11 5.01
CA GLY A 35 8.96 -18.22 4.72
C GLY A 35 9.85 -17.95 3.50
N GLU A 36 9.76 -18.83 2.50
CA GLU A 36 10.50 -18.73 1.23
C GLU A 36 9.67 -18.18 0.07
N ASP A 37 8.44 -17.70 0.33
CA ASP A 37 7.64 -17.00 -0.68
C ASP A 37 8.36 -15.68 -1.09
N PRO A 38 8.18 -15.22 -2.36
CA PRO A 38 8.64 -13.90 -2.77
C PRO A 38 8.19 -12.79 -1.80
N PRO A 39 9.03 -11.78 -1.53
CA PRO A 39 8.67 -10.69 -0.64
C PRO A 39 7.61 -9.78 -1.29
N VAL A 40 6.69 -9.30 -0.46
CA VAL A 40 5.70 -8.29 -0.84
C VAL A 40 6.21 -6.91 -0.44
N ILE A 41 6.24 -5.99 -1.40
CA ILE A 41 6.58 -4.59 -1.17
C ILE A 41 5.30 -3.75 -1.11
N VAL A 42 5.25 -2.82 -0.15
CA VAL A 42 4.15 -1.86 -0.05
C VAL A 42 4.69 -0.43 0.06
N GLU A 43 4.23 0.44 -0.83
CA GLU A 43 4.48 1.90 -0.79
C GLU A 43 3.25 2.60 -0.19
N LEU A 44 3.46 3.47 0.80
CA LEU A 44 2.43 4.17 1.57
C LEU A 44 2.32 5.63 1.11
N LYS A 45 1.13 6.07 0.72
CA LYS A 45 0.87 7.50 0.43
C LYS A 45 -0.50 7.93 0.90
N LEU A 46 -0.63 9.19 1.32
CA LEU A 46 -1.94 9.77 1.63
C LEU A 46 -2.83 9.99 0.40
N THR A 47 -2.26 9.98 -0.79
CA THR A 47 -2.99 10.23 -2.04
C THR A 47 -2.46 9.35 -3.16
N PHE A 48 -3.37 8.76 -3.92
CA PHE A 48 -3.00 8.09 -5.17
C PHE A 48 -2.56 9.12 -6.21
N SER A 49 -1.27 9.14 -6.52
CA SER A 49 -0.62 10.13 -7.39
C SER A 49 0.25 9.44 -8.43
N LEU A 50 0.62 10.16 -9.50
CA LEU A 50 1.56 9.63 -10.50
C LEU A 50 2.92 9.30 -9.86
N ALA A 51 3.38 10.08 -8.88
CA ALA A 51 4.62 9.80 -8.15
C ALA A 51 4.57 8.42 -7.46
N LEU A 52 3.48 8.12 -6.76
CA LEU A 52 3.28 6.80 -6.13
C LEU A 52 3.28 5.66 -7.16
N VAL A 53 2.62 5.87 -8.31
CA VAL A 53 2.63 4.89 -9.40
C VAL A 53 4.05 4.66 -9.93
N MET A 54 4.82 5.73 -10.14
CA MET A 54 6.21 5.63 -10.60
C MET A 54 7.12 4.93 -9.58
N GLN A 55 6.91 5.15 -8.28
CA GLN A 55 7.59 4.39 -7.23
C GLN A 55 7.28 2.90 -7.32
N GLY A 56 5.99 2.54 -7.43
CA GLY A 56 5.57 1.15 -7.60
C GLY A 56 6.22 0.49 -8.83
N VAL A 57 6.19 1.16 -9.98
CA VAL A 57 6.84 0.65 -11.21
C VAL A 57 8.34 0.49 -11.03
N ALA A 58 9.02 1.41 -10.32
CA ALA A 58 10.43 1.27 -10.03
C ALA A 58 10.75 0.04 -9.15
N ARG A 59 9.88 -0.28 -8.18
CA ARG A 59 10.04 -1.49 -7.35
C ARG A 59 9.86 -2.77 -8.14
N GLN A 60 9.04 -2.78 -9.19
CA GLN A 60 8.84 -3.95 -10.05
C GLN A 60 10.11 -4.39 -10.80
N ALA A 61 11.15 -3.54 -10.86
CA ALA A 61 12.45 -3.95 -11.38
C ALA A 61 13.18 -4.98 -10.49
N LEU A 62 12.79 -5.07 -9.21
CA LEU A 62 13.44 -5.91 -8.20
C LEU A 62 12.49 -6.92 -7.53
N PHE A 63 11.18 -6.65 -7.56
CA PHE A 63 10.17 -7.41 -6.82
C PHE A 63 8.94 -7.69 -7.68
N GLU A 64 8.41 -8.91 -7.61
CA GLU A 64 7.22 -9.31 -8.38
C GLU A 64 5.94 -8.77 -7.73
N ASP A 65 5.84 -8.82 -6.40
CA ASP A 65 4.65 -8.45 -5.64
C ASP A 65 4.76 -7.03 -5.06
N VAL A 66 4.30 -6.04 -5.83
CA VAL A 66 4.33 -4.62 -5.42
C VAL A 66 2.92 -4.06 -5.26
N TYR A 67 2.64 -3.47 -4.09
CA TYR A 67 1.35 -2.89 -3.73
C TYR A 67 1.48 -1.41 -3.40
N LEU A 68 0.46 -0.64 -3.79
CA LEU A 68 0.30 0.75 -3.39
C LEU A 68 -0.77 0.84 -2.31
N ALA A 69 -0.45 1.39 -1.15
CA ALA A 69 -1.41 1.57 -0.07
C ALA A 69 -1.77 3.04 0.12
N VAL A 70 -3.07 3.31 0.12
CA VAL A 70 -3.64 4.66 0.21
C VAL A 70 -4.88 4.64 1.11
N PRO A 71 -5.14 5.72 1.87
CA PRO A 71 -6.31 5.77 2.72
C PRO A 71 -7.60 5.82 1.89
N VAL A 72 -8.65 5.21 2.40
CA VAL A 72 -10.01 5.41 1.89
C VAL A 72 -10.50 6.77 2.37
N SER A 73 -10.60 7.75 1.47
CA SER A 73 -11.32 8.99 1.79
C SER A 73 -12.84 8.75 1.71
N SER A 74 -13.59 9.30 2.65
CA SER A 74 -15.06 9.39 2.60
C SER A 74 -15.57 10.33 1.51
N ASP A 75 -14.69 11.11 0.87
CA ASP A 75 -15.03 12.09 -0.16
C ASP A 75 -15.57 11.44 -1.44
N ARG A 76 -16.64 12.05 -1.96
CA ARG A 76 -17.44 11.54 -3.09
C ARG A 76 -16.62 11.28 -4.36
N GLY A 77 -15.52 12.02 -4.56
CA GLY A 77 -14.64 11.91 -5.74
C GLY A 77 -13.83 10.61 -5.79
N TRP A 78 -13.46 10.04 -4.64
CA TRP A 78 -12.71 8.78 -4.56
C TRP A 78 -13.53 7.59 -5.07
N LYS A 79 -14.81 7.53 -4.69
CA LYS A 79 -15.74 6.47 -5.10
C LYS A 79 -15.95 6.43 -6.63
N LEU A 80 -15.89 7.58 -7.31
CA LEU A 80 -16.08 7.67 -8.76
C LEU A 80 -14.84 7.19 -9.54
N ARG A 81 -13.64 7.35 -8.98
CA ARG A 81 -12.36 7.05 -9.64
C ARG A 81 -11.78 5.67 -9.28
N TYR A 82 -12.30 5.02 -8.25
CA TYR A 82 -11.75 3.76 -7.73
C TYR A 82 -11.66 2.64 -8.80
N LYS A 83 -12.67 2.55 -9.68
CA LYS A 83 -12.67 1.56 -10.78
C LYS A 83 -11.54 1.81 -11.78
N ASP A 84 -11.25 3.07 -12.10
CA ASP A 84 -10.19 3.44 -13.04
C ASP A 84 -8.80 3.25 -12.42
N ILE A 85 -8.65 3.55 -11.13
CA ILE A 85 -7.43 3.27 -10.37
C ILE A 85 -7.12 1.77 -10.38
N ILE A 86 -8.12 0.92 -10.05
CA ILE A 86 -7.93 -0.54 -10.11
C ILE A 86 -7.54 -1.00 -11.52
N ARG A 87 -8.21 -0.47 -12.56
CA ARG A 87 -7.88 -0.83 -13.95
C ARG A 87 -6.46 -0.45 -14.32
N LEU A 88 -6.00 0.73 -13.90
CA LEU A 88 -4.63 1.17 -14.12
C LEU A 88 -3.64 0.26 -13.39
N CYS A 89 -3.82 0.04 -12.09
CA CYS A 89 -2.97 -0.84 -11.29
C CYS A 89 -2.88 -2.24 -11.91
N ARG A 90 -4.00 -2.83 -12.33
CA ARG A 90 -4.01 -4.12 -13.04
C ARG A 90 -3.23 -4.13 -14.36
N ARG A 91 -3.35 -3.06 -15.17
CA ARG A 91 -2.58 -2.94 -16.42
C ARG A 91 -1.08 -2.81 -16.20
N LEU A 92 -0.68 -2.24 -15.06
CA LEU A 92 0.71 -2.07 -14.67
C LEU A 92 1.24 -3.24 -13.83
N GLY A 93 0.43 -4.24 -13.49
CA GLY A 93 0.83 -5.33 -12.59
C GLY A 93 1.04 -4.91 -11.13
N LEU A 94 0.42 -3.81 -10.70
CA LEU A 94 0.49 -3.30 -9.33
C LEU A 94 -0.73 -3.73 -8.53
N GLY A 95 -0.51 -4.10 -7.27
CA GLY A 95 -1.55 -4.27 -6.27
C GLY A 95 -2.01 -2.93 -5.68
N LEU A 96 -3.21 -2.90 -5.12
CA LEU A 96 -3.77 -1.72 -4.43
C LEU A 96 -4.35 -2.14 -3.08
N LEU A 97 -3.91 -1.50 -2.01
CA LEU A 97 -4.44 -1.64 -0.66
C LEU A 97 -5.19 -0.35 -0.28
N ALA A 98 -6.50 -0.47 -0.10
CA ALA A 98 -7.35 0.61 0.35
C ALA A 98 -7.45 0.58 1.89
N VAL A 99 -6.74 1.48 2.56
CA VAL A 99 -6.55 1.45 4.02
C VAL A 99 -7.63 2.27 4.70
N ARG A 100 -8.37 1.68 5.63
CA ARG A 100 -9.24 2.44 6.53
C ARG A 100 -8.43 2.80 7.78
N VAL A 101 -8.30 4.09 8.03
CA VAL A 101 -7.72 4.60 9.27
C VAL A 101 -8.89 5.16 10.08
N ASP A 102 -9.28 4.46 11.13
CA ASP A 102 -10.27 5.01 12.05
C ASP A 102 -9.64 6.22 12.76
N ALA A 103 -10.40 7.30 12.89
CA ALA A 103 -9.95 8.42 13.71
C ALA A 103 -9.71 7.90 15.13
N PRO A 104 -8.63 8.34 15.82
CA PRO A 104 -8.45 7.96 17.21
C PRO A 104 -9.73 8.32 17.97
N ALA A 105 -10.26 7.38 18.75
CA ALA A 105 -11.43 7.61 19.59
C ALA A 105 -11.16 8.89 20.38
N SER A 106 -11.97 9.91 20.14
CA SER A 106 -12.00 11.10 21.00
C SER A 106 -12.44 10.60 22.38
N VAL A 107 -11.47 10.54 23.30
CA VAL A 107 -11.71 10.42 24.74
C VAL A 107 -12.43 11.66 25.22
#